data_AF-A0A662JW39-F1
#
_entry.id   AF-A0A662JW39-F1
#
_cell.length_a   1.000
_cell.length_b   1.000
_cell.length_c   1.000
_cell.angle_alpha   90.00
_cell.angle_beta   90.00
_cell.angle_gamma   90.00
#
_symmetry.space_group_name_H-M   'P 1'
#
loop_
_entity.id
_entity.type
_entity.pdbx_description
1 polymer ?
#
loop_
_entity_poly.entity_id
_entity_poly.type
_entity_poly.pdbx_seq_one_letter_code
_entity_poly.pdbx_strand_id
1 'polypeptide(L)'
;MIMTRFCIICGRVTDVLIENMCLDCFRKNRQLIQIPSEIEVEICPECYSFRFRGKWLRVEASVPQIMLSAVRRIIEARARIDTAVKYKLDLRYEGRAWSGRGRTKVKVIVTGTPRDDVEPYQEVHIVSVKPSWKLCPSCLRIKGKHEEAIVQIRAEERKLTSSERRYIMELVEKIIYRVSRDDPMAIVIDYEEREDGIDLHMASKRIARIVASYLQREYLASIKESYKVVGMKKGEVITRETISVRLPKYKAGDVIRYKGKPLMIMAIEGGRVYCVDLERYEEVTLKSKDLRDVQVSGCERVEAMVIAVTGSVVHVMRLDNYQTLELELRRVPIWMKEGRHVALLIVDGRPYIAPIKSKTIKES
;
A
#
# COMPACT_ATOMS: atom_id res chain seq x y z
N MET A 1 -22.46 41.26 -62.02
CA MET A 1 -21.31 40.37 -62.30
C MET A 1 -21.11 39.47 -61.10
N ILE A 2 -21.31 38.16 -61.24
CA ILE A 2 -20.91 37.20 -60.21
C ILE A 2 -19.37 37.22 -60.19
N MET A 3 -18.76 37.72 -59.11
CA MET A 3 -17.30 37.68 -58.98
C MET A 3 -16.87 36.23 -58.82
N THR A 4 -16.33 35.65 -59.89
CA THR A 4 -15.74 34.32 -59.89
C THR A 4 -14.56 34.28 -58.95
N ARG A 5 -14.66 33.54 -57.85
CA ARG A 5 -13.57 33.31 -56.92
C ARG A 5 -12.66 32.20 -57.47
N PHE A 6 -11.35 32.43 -57.46
CA PHE A 6 -10.37 31.47 -57.94
C PHE A 6 -9.22 31.31 -56.94
N CYS A 7 -8.61 30.12 -56.94
CA CYS A 7 -7.45 29.81 -56.12
C CYS A 7 -6.21 30.57 -56.60
N ILE A 8 -5.52 31.27 -55.70
CA ILE A 8 -4.30 32.03 -56.00
C ILE A 8 -3.11 31.16 -56.44
N ILE A 9 -3.12 29.86 -56.11
CA ILE A 9 -2.02 28.92 -56.41
C ILE A 9 -2.23 28.17 -57.72
N CYS A 10 -3.46 27.73 -58.02
CA CYS A 10 -3.73 26.85 -59.17
C CYS A 10 -4.80 27.37 -60.14
N GLY A 11 -5.42 28.53 -59.88
CA GLY A 11 -6.44 29.13 -60.75
C GLY A 11 -7.80 28.44 -60.73
N ARG A 12 -7.99 27.35 -59.96
CA ARG A 12 -9.29 26.65 -59.87
C ARG A 12 -10.37 27.59 -59.35
N VAL A 13 -11.47 27.69 -60.10
CA VAL A 13 -12.69 28.39 -59.67
C VAL A 13 -13.39 27.57 -58.58
N THR A 14 -13.66 28.19 -57.43
CA THR A 14 -14.27 27.54 -56.28
C THR A 14 -14.93 28.58 -55.37
N ASP A 15 -16.07 28.24 -54.79
CA ASP A 15 -16.79 29.11 -53.87
C ASP A 15 -16.15 29.12 -52.47
N VAL A 16 -15.44 28.04 -52.13
CA VAL A 16 -14.72 27.87 -50.87
C VAL A 16 -13.24 28.14 -51.08
N LEU A 17 -12.78 29.26 -50.51
CA LEU A 17 -11.35 29.62 -50.42
C LEU A 17 -10.95 29.80 -48.96
N ILE A 18 -9.77 29.30 -48.61
CA ILE A 18 -9.13 29.43 -47.30
C ILE A 18 -7.80 30.15 -47.54
N GLU A 19 -7.61 31.34 -46.97
CA GLU A 19 -6.47 32.22 -47.29
C GLU A 19 -6.27 32.42 -48.81
N ASN A 20 -7.36 32.58 -49.57
CA ASN A 20 -7.37 32.67 -51.05
C ASN A 20 -6.87 31.40 -51.80
N MET A 21 -6.76 30.26 -51.12
CA MET A 21 -6.43 28.96 -51.71
C MET A 21 -7.64 28.03 -51.75
N CYS A 22 -7.76 27.20 -52.79
CA CYS A 22 -8.67 26.05 -52.73
C CYS A 22 -8.18 25.03 -51.69
N LEU A 23 -9.06 24.13 -51.23
CA LEU A 23 -8.74 23.16 -50.18
C LEU A 23 -7.49 22.31 -50.50
N ASP A 24 -7.33 21.86 -51.74
CA ASP A 24 -6.16 21.06 -52.16
C ASP A 24 -4.85 21.84 -52.02
N CYS A 25 -4.86 23.12 -52.44
CA CYS A 25 -3.70 24.00 -52.34
C CYS A 25 -3.43 24.39 -50.89
N PHE A 26 -4.46 24.62 -50.09
CA PHE A 26 -4.32 24.87 -48.66
C PHE A 26 -3.64 23.68 -47.97
N ARG A 27 -4.13 22.45 -48.17
CA ARG A 27 -3.56 21.22 -47.58
C ARG A 27 -2.10 20.95 -47.95
N LYS A 28 -1.65 21.44 -49.12
CA LYS A 28 -0.26 21.30 -49.58
C LYS A 28 0.66 22.37 -49.00
N ASN A 29 0.15 23.55 -48.69
CA ASN A 29 0.94 24.72 -48.31
C ASN A 29 0.78 25.15 -46.85
N ARG A 30 -0.19 24.58 -46.14
CA ARG A 30 -0.55 24.90 -44.75
C ARG A 30 -0.81 23.62 -43.98
N GLN A 31 -0.49 23.67 -42.69
CA GLN A 31 -0.76 22.60 -41.72
C GLN A 31 -1.87 23.07 -40.78
N LEU A 32 -2.73 22.15 -40.35
CA LEU A 32 -3.71 22.40 -39.30
C LEU A 32 -3.03 22.75 -37.98
N ILE A 33 -1.88 22.12 -37.73
CA ILE A 33 -1.12 22.28 -36.49
C ILE A 33 0.37 22.09 -36.75
N GLN A 34 1.19 22.95 -36.17
CA GLN A 34 2.64 22.78 -36.20
C GLN A 34 3.07 22.04 -34.94
N ILE A 35 3.54 20.80 -35.11
CA ILE A 35 4.04 19.97 -34.02
C ILE A 35 5.57 19.77 -34.12
N PRO A 36 6.27 19.58 -32.99
CA PRO A 36 7.69 19.26 -33.01
C PRO A 36 7.98 17.96 -33.79
N SER A 37 8.96 17.97 -34.68
CA SER A 37 9.42 16.78 -35.43
C SER A 37 10.21 15.81 -34.56
N GLU A 38 10.86 16.32 -33.50
CA GLU A 38 11.53 15.51 -32.48
C GLU A 38 11.02 15.84 -31.07
N ILE A 39 10.82 14.80 -30.26
CA ILE A 39 10.41 14.92 -28.86
C ILE A 39 11.33 14.05 -27.99
N GLU A 40 11.95 14.64 -26.98
CA GLU A 40 12.63 13.89 -25.93
C GLU A 40 11.70 13.72 -24.73
N VAL A 41 11.61 12.49 -24.21
CA VAL A 41 10.82 12.15 -23.01
C VAL A 41 11.76 11.65 -21.92
N GLU A 42 11.93 12.44 -20.86
CA GLU A 42 12.63 11.96 -19.66
C GLU A 42 11.74 10.95 -18.92
N ILE A 43 12.21 9.72 -18.75
CA ILE A 43 11.47 8.62 -18.13
C ILE A 43 12.34 7.85 -17.13
N CYS A 44 11.74 7.43 -16.03
CA CYS A 44 12.40 6.67 -14.98
C CYS A 44 12.46 5.18 -15.34
N PRO A 45 13.65 4.54 -15.33
CA PRO A 45 13.76 3.12 -15.63
C PRO A 45 13.17 2.21 -14.54
N GLU A 46 12.96 2.72 -13.32
CA GLU A 46 12.48 1.92 -12.18
C GLU A 46 10.95 1.94 -12.04
N CYS A 47 10.34 3.12 -12.11
CA CYS A 47 8.90 3.28 -11.88
C CYS A 47 8.12 3.80 -13.09
N TYR A 48 8.80 4.00 -14.23
CA TYR A 48 8.24 4.52 -15.49
C TYR A 48 7.50 5.86 -15.39
N SER A 49 7.68 6.60 -14.29
CA SER A 49 7.25 7.99 -14.25
C SER A 49 8.02 8.81 -15.29
N PHE A 50 7.38 9.80 -15.89
CA PHE A 50 8.01 10.68 -16.88
C PHE A 50 7.94 12.13 -16.46
N ARG A 51 8.89 12.94 -16.93
CA ARG A 51 8.95 14.36 -16.58
C ARG A 51 8.13 15.21 -17.53
N PHE A 52 7.24 16.03 -16.98
CA PHE A 52 6.45 17.01 -17.71
C PHE A 52 6.36 18.31 -16.90
N ARG A 53 6.71 19.43 -17.55
CA ARG A 53 6.72 20.78 -16.94
C ARG A 53 7.40 20.81 -15.56
N GLY A 54 8.57 20.18 -15.46
CA GLY A 54 9.37 20.14 -14.24
C GLY A 54 8.95 19.11 -13.18
N LYS A 55 7.77 18.50 -13.30
CA LYS A 55 7.25 17.48 -12.37
C LYS A 55 7.37 16.07 -12.95
N TRP A 56 7.55 15.07 -12.09
CA TRP A 56 7.50 13.66 -12.46
C TRP A 56 6.07 13.14 -12.29
N LEU A 57 5.50 12.57 -13.35
CA LEU A 57 4.12 12.11 -13.39
C LEU A 57 4.09 10.60 -13.57
N ARG A 58 3.21 9.94 -12.83
CA ARG A 58 2.96 8.51 -12.95
C ARG A 58 1.61 8.28 -13.65
N VAL A 59 1.57 7.28 -14.50
CA VAL A 59 0.36 6.81 -15.18
C VAL A 59 0.35 5.29 -15.04
N GLU A 60 -0.74 4.74 -14.53
CA GLU A 60 -0.92 3.29 -14.44
C GLU A 60 -1.32 2.74 -15.81
N ALA A 61 -0.31 2.43 -16.62
CA ALA A 61 -0.50 1.84 -17.94
C ALA A 61 0.75 1.07 -18.37
N SER A 62 0.69 0.38 -19.50
CA SER A 62 1.87 -0.22 -20.10
C SER A 62 2.87 0.86 -20.53
N VAL A 63 4.17 0.54 -20.56
CA VAL A 63 5.22 1.49 -20.97
C VAL A 63 4.91 2.19 -22.31
N PRO A 64 4.43 1.52 -23.36
CA PRO A 64 4.01 2.20 -24.59
C PRO A 64 2.92 3.25 -24.38
N GLN A 65 1.92 2.97 -23.54
CA GLN A 65 0.83 3.91 -23.24
C GLN A 65 1.31 5.10 -22.40
N ILE A 66 2.22 4.86 -21.45
CA ILE A 66 2.90 5.93 -20.70
C ILE A 66 3.65 6.86 -21.67
N MET A 67 4.41 6.29 -22.61
CA MET A 67 5.14 7.07 -23.61
C MET A 67 4.21 7.87 -24.52
N LEU A 68 3.13 7.26 -25.01
CA LEU A 68 2.12 7.97 -25.82
C LEU A 68 1.46 9.10 -25.03
N SER A 69 1.14 8.89 -23.76
CA SER A 69 0.60 9.92 -22.86
C SER A 69 1.59 11.08 -22.68
N ALA A 70 2.87 10.79 -22.50
CA ALA A 70 3.92 11.80 -22.40
C ALA A 70 4.04 12.60 -23.71
N VAL A 71 4.11 11.92 -24.86
CA VAL A 71 4.21 12.55 -26.18
C VAL A 71 2.99 13.43 -26.46
N ARG A 72 1.78 12.93 -26.22
CA ARG A 72 0.53 13.69 -26.35
C ARG A 72 0.59 14.99 -25.55
N ARG A 73 0.93 14.91 -24.26
CA ARG A 73 1.03 16.10 -23.38
C ARG A 73 2.08 17.10 -23.86
N ILE A 74 3.20 16.62 -24.39
CA ILE A 74 4.25 17.49 -24.95
C ILE A 74 3.76 18.18 -26.21
N ILE A 75 3.09 17.45 -27.11
CA ILE A 75 2.49 18.02 -28.34
C ILE A 75 1.45 19.07 -27.95
N GLU A 76 0.47 18.75 -27.09
CA GLU A 76 -0.56 19.67 -26.64
C GLU A 76 0.04 20.94 -25.97
N ALA A 77 1.19 20.81 -25.30
CA ALA A 77 1.84 21.94 -24.66
C ALA A 77 2.75 22.79 -25.57
N ARG A 78 3.20 22.26 -26.71
CA ARG A 78 4.20 22.91 -27.59
C ARG A 78 3.68 23.19 -29.00
N ALA A 79 2.58 22.57 -29.39
CA ALA A 79 2.01 22.75 -30.71
C ALA A 79 1.53 24.18 -30.89
N ARG A 80 1.77 24.72 -32.09
CA ARG A 80 1.22 26.01 -32.49
C ARG A 80 0.01 25.75 -33.37
N ILE A 81 -1.11 26.34 -32.98
CA ILE A 81 -2.41 26.17 -33.63
C ILE A 81 -2.78 27.54 -34.18
N ASP A 82 -3.22 27.60 -35.43
CA ASP A 82 -3.82 28.81 -35.96
C ASP A 82 -5.20 29.03 -35.31
N THR A 83 -5.52 30.26 -34.91
CA THR A 83 -6.63 30.63 -34.01
C THR A 83 -8.01 30.12 -34.42
N ALA A 84 -8.22 29.74 -35.69
CA ALA A 84 -9.50 29.25 -36.22
C ALA A 84 -9.64 27.71 -36.25
N VAL A 85 -8.59 26.96 -35.91
CA VAL A 85 -8.57 25.49 -36.12
C VAL A 85 -9.22 24.74 -34.96
N LYS A 86 -10.27 23.96 -35.24
CA LYS A 86 -10.80 22.92 -34.34
C LYS A 86 -10.17 21.58 -34.69
N TYR A 87 -9.58 20.87 -33.73
CA TYR A 87 -8.90 19.60 -33.99
C TYR A 87 -9.03 18.56 -32.86
N LYS A 88 -8.78 17.31 -33.23
CA LYS A 88 -8.60 16.15 -32.34
C LYS A 88 -7.28 15.46 -32.66
N LEU A 89 -6.57 15.02 -31.62
CA LEU A 89 -5.31 14.28 -31.75
C LEU A 89 -5.51 12.79 -31.47
N ASP A 90 -5.14 11.95 -32.43
CA ASP A 90 -4.92 10.52 -32.24
C ASP A 90 -3.43 10.22 -32.40
N LEU A 91 -2.88 9.37 -31.53
CA LEU A 91 -1.47 8.97 -31.58
C LEU A 91 -1.40 7.46 -31.75
N ARG A 92 -0.73 7.03 -32.80
CA ARG A 92 -0.52 5.61 -33.10
C ARG A 92 0.95 5.26 -33.05
N TYR A 93 1.22 4.16 -32.35
CA TYR A 93 2.53 3.57 -32.27
C TYR A 93 2.46 2.13 -32.80
N GLU A 94 3.20 1.87 -33.87
CA GLU A 94 3.22 0.57 -34.57
C GLU A 94 4.51 -0.22 -34.27
N GLY A 95 5.36 0.26 -33.36
CA GLY A 95 6.59 -0.43 -32.98
C GLY A 95 6.38 -1.53 -31.93
N ARG A 96 7.33 -2.48 -31.86
CA ARG A 96 7.22 -3.66 -30.99
C ARG A 96 7.50 -3.36 -29.51
N ALA A 97 8.41 -2.42 -29.19
CA ALA A 97 8.73 -2.01 -27.83
C ALA A 97 9.56 -0.72 -27.79
N TRP A 98 9.39 0.06 -26.73
CA TRP A 98 10.30 1.15 -26.34
C TRP A 98 11.47 0.57 -25.50
N SER A 99 12.20 -0.38 -26.07
CA SER A 99 13.14 -1.25 -25.34
C SER A 99 14.60 -0.76 -25.33
N GLY A 100 14.88 0.47 -25.74
CA GLY A 100 16.27 0.96 -25.86
C GLY A 100 16.45 2.47 -25.72
N ARG A 101 17.66 2.94 -26.05
CA ARG A 101 18.04 4.37 -26.14
C ARG A 101 17.74 5.00 -27.52
N GLY A 102 17.20 4.20 -28.44
CA GLY A 102 16.94 4.59 -29.82
C GLY A 102 15.73 5.50 -29.97
N ARG A 103 15.71 6.26 -31.06
CA ARG A 103 14.55 7.03 -31.49
C ARG A 103 13.47 6.09 -32.03
N THR A 104 12.22 6.42 -31.73
CA THR A 104 11.04 5.69 -32.16
C THR A 104 10.11 6.63 -32.91
N LYS A 105 9.53 6.18 -34.02
CA LYS A 105 8.56 6.99 -34.77
C LYS A 105 7.16 6.80 -34.21
N VAL A 106 6.48 7.91 -33.91
CA VAL A 106 5.07 7.93 -33.51
C VAL A 106 4.29 8.66 -34.60
N LYS A 107 3.20 8.04 -35.06
CA LYS A 107 2.29 8.64 -36.03
C LYS A 107 1.26 9.48 -35.29
N VAL A 108 1.27 10.78 -35.52
CA VAL A 108 0.31 11.73 -34.95
C VAL A 108 -0.71 12.06 -36.02
N ILE A 109 -1.96 11.68 -35.79
CA ILE A 109 -3.07 11.90 -36.70
C ILE A 109 -3.89 13.05 -36.12
N VAL A 110 -3.91 14.16 -36.84
CA VAL A 110 -4.66 15.35 -36.51
C VAL A 110 -5.91 15.33 -37.38
N THR A 111 -7.08 15.27 -36.75
CA THR A 111 -8.35 15.44 -37.48
C THR A 111 -8.90 16.80 -37.13
N GLY A 112 -9.03 17.69 -38.10
CA GLY A 112 -9.48 19.04 -37.82
C GLY A 112 -9.95 19.81 -39.04
N THR A 113 -10.44 21.02 -38.81
CA THR A 113 -10.88 21.95 -39.85
C THR A 113 -10.35 23.35 -39.56
N PRO A 114 -9.89 24.10 -40.57
CA PRO A 114 -9.45 25.49 -40.41
C PRO A 114 -10.61 26.49 -40.31
N ARG A 115 -11.84 26.08 -40.67
CA ARG A 115 -13.05 26.93 -40.63
C ARG A 115 -14.31 26.06 -40.59
N ASP A 116 -15.38 26.54 -39.97
CA ASP A 116 -16.58 25.73 -39.70
C ASP A 116 -17.38 25.28 -40.95
N ASP A 117 -17.21 25.96 -42.09
CA ASP A 117 -17.80 25.63 -43.39
C ASP A 117 -16.92 24.69 -44.24
N VAL A 118 -15.78 24.24 -43.72
CA VAL A 118 -14.89 23.28 -44.38
C VAL A 118 -15.01 21.94 -43.67
N GLU A 119 -15.23 20.87 -44.44
CA GLU A 119 -15.26 19.52 -43.89
C GLU A 119 -13.91 19.17 -43.22
N PRO A 120 -13.94 18.59 -42.00
CA PRO A 120 -12.72 18.17 -41.33
C PRO A 120 -11.92 17.15 -42.14
N TYR A 121 -10.60 17.29 -42.16
CA TYR A 121 -9.70 16.36 -42.82
C TYR A 121 -8.60 15.88 -41.88
N GLN A 122 -7.92 14.82 -42.30
CA GLN A 122 -6.80 14.25 -41.57
C GLN A 122 -5.47 14.78 -42.09
N GLU A 123 -4.62 15.20 -41.16
CA GLU A 123 -3.19 15.47 -41.36
C GLU A 123 -2.38 14.46 -40.53
N VAL A 124 -1.34 13.89 -41.15
CA VAL A 124 -0.51 12.86 -40.52
C VAL A 124 0.91 13.39 -40.38
N HIS A 125 1.41 13.39 -39.16
CA HIS A 125 2.79 13.74 -38.85
C HIS A 125 3.53 12.52 -38.31
N ILE A 126 4.82 12.41 -38.65
CA ILE A 126 5.71 11.39 -38.09
C ILE A 126 6.65 12.11 -37.13
N VAL A 127 6.49 11.85 -35.83
CA VAL A 127 7.31 12.44 -34.78
C VAL A 127 8.36 11.43 -34.33
N SER A 128 9.62 11.85 -34.33
CA SER A 128 10.75 11.09 -33.81
C SER A 128 10.84 11.30 -32.30
N VAL A 129 10.57 10.26 -31.52
CA VAL A 129 10.56 10.33 -30.06
C VAL A 129 11.77 9.60 -29.49
N LYS A 130 12.53 10.28 -28.63
CA LYS A 130 13.71 9.75 -27.96
C LYS A 130 13.44 9.60 -26.45
N PRO A 131 13.45 8.39 -25.88
CA PRO A 131 13.42 8.22 -24.44
C PRO A 131 14.78 8.63 -23.83
N SER A 132 14.72 9.37 -22.72
CA SER A 132 15.86 9.82 -21.93
C SER A 132 15.75 9.21 -20.54
N TRP A 133 16.46 8.09 -20.33
CA TRP A 133 16.35 7.29 -19.12
C TRP A 133 17.08 7.96 -17.96
N LYS A 134 16.34 8.50 -16.99
CA LYS A 134 16.87 9.17 -15.79
C LYS A 134 16.05 8.77 -14.57
N LEU A 135 16.71 8.46 -13.46
CA LEU A 135 16.00 8.17 -12.21
C LEU A 135 15.17 9.39 -11.78
N CYS A 136 13.90 9.16 -11.44
CA CYS A 136 13.11 10.18 -10.79
C CYS A 136 13.66 10.45 -9.36
N PRO A 137 13.38 11.62 -8.76
CA PRO A 137 13.87 11.96 -7.43
C PRO A 137 13.57 10.90 -6.36
N SER A 138 12.40 10.27 -6.42
CA SER A 138 12.00 9.21 -5.49
C SER A 138 12.87 7.97 -5.64
N CYS A 139 12.98 7.41 -6.85
CA CYS A 139 13.81 6.22 -7.09
C CYS A 139 15.30 6.50 -6.85
N LEU A 140 15.78 7.72 -7.10
CA LEU A 140 17.14 8.12 -6.77
C LEU A 140 17.38 8.08 -5.25
N ARG A 141 16.44 8.60 -4.44
CA ARG A 141 16.52 8.54 -2.97
C ARG A 141 16.51 7.11 -2.45
N ILE A 142 15.65 6.26 -3.00
CA ILE A 142 15.55 4.85 -2.63
C ILE A 142 16.85 4.11 -2.94
N LYS A 143 17.41 4.27 -4.16
CA LYS A 143 18.72 3.70 -4.50
C LYS A 143 19.86 4.24 -3.65
N GLY A 144 19.78 5.50 -3.25
CA GLY A 144 20.72 6.11 -2.30
C GLY A 144 20.51 5.70 -0.85
N LYS A 145 19.59 4.75 -0.56
CA LYS A 145 19.20 4.32 0.80
C LYS A 145 18.88 5.50 1.72
N HIS A 146 18.25 6.54 1.19
CA HIS A 146 17.92 7.74 1.95
C HIS A 146 16.73 7.47 2.88
N GLU A 147 17.05 7.19 4.13
CA GLU A 147 16.08 6.94 5.19
C GLU A 147 15.56 8.25 5.81
N GLU A 148 14.24 8.42 5.78
CA GLU A 148 13.55 9.56 6.39
C GLU A 148 12.92 9.22 7.75
N ALA A 149 12.63 7.94 8.01
CA ALA A 149 12.07 7.49 9.28
C ALA A 149 12.47 6.05 9.64
N ILE A 150 12.48 5.73 10.93
CA ILE A 150 12.63 4.37 11.48
C ILE A 150 11.37 4.03 12.26
N VAL A 151 10.74 2.89 11.96
CA VAL A 151 9.68 2.33 12.81
C VAL A 151 10.28 1.22 13.66
N GLN A 152 10.35 1.45 14.97
CA GLN A 152 10.92 0.51 15.94
C GLN A 152 9.80 -0.23 16.66
N ILE A 153 9.63 -1.50 16.33
CA ILE A 153 8.54 -2.33 16.85
C ILE A 153 9.11 -3.21 17.96
N ARG A 154 8.53 -3.08 19.16
CA ARG A 154 8.93 -3.78 20.40
C ARG A 154 7.69 -4.25 21.15
N ALA A 155 7.87 -5.01 22.22
CA ALA A 155 6.83 -5.25 23.21
C ALA A 155 7.25 -4.68 24.57
N GLU A 156 6.27 -4.29 25.37
CA GLU A 156 6.48 -3.80 26.73
C GLU A 156 6.75 -4.96 27.68
N GLU A 157 7.83 -4.90 28.48
CA GLU A 157 8.19 -5.90 29.51
C GLU A 157 8.34 -7.35 29.01
N ARG A 158 8.38 -7.58 27.70
CA ARG A 158 8.57 -8.89 27.09
C ARG A 158 9.20 -8.78 25.71
N LYS A 159 9.61 -9.91 25.15
CA LYS A 159 10.01 -10.03 23.75
C LYS A 159 8.81 -10.28 22.84
N LEU A 160 8.94 -9.88 21.57
CA LEU A 160 8.00 -10.30 20.53
C LEU A 160 8.11 -11.82 20.32
N THR A 161 6.97 -12.50 20.23
CA THR A 161 6.90 -13.90 19.84
C THR A 161 7.21 -14.06 18.35
N SER A 162 7.67 -15.25 17.93
CA SER A 162 7.94 -15.54 16.52
C SER A 162 6.68 -15.39 15.63
N SER A 163 5.50 -15.70 16.19
CA SER A 163 4.21 -15.49 15.51
C SER A 163 3.87 -14.02 15.33
N GLU A 164 4.12 -13.17 16.34
CA GLU A 164 3.91 -11.73 16.23
C GLU A 164 4.85 -11.14 15.19
N ARG A 165 6.15 -11.51 15.22
CA ARG A 165 7.13 -11.04 14.22
C ARG A 165 6.66 -11.33 12.79
N ARG A 166 6.25 -12.59 12.53
CA ARG A 166 5.76 -13.00 11.21
C ARG A 166 4.54 -12.20 10.78
N TYR A 167 3.52 -12.12 11.63
CA TYR A 167 2.28 -11.42 11.28
C TYR A 167 2.47 -9.91 11.11
N ILE A 168 3.35 -9.29 11.90
CA ILE A 168 3.72 -7.89 11.76
C ILE A 168 4.34 -7.65 10.38
N MET A 169 5.28 -8.50 9.95
CA MET A 169 5.90 -8.36 8.62
C MET A 169 4.89 -8.56 7.49
N GLU A 170 4.03 -9.56 7.59
CA GLU A 170 2.94 -9.76 6.62
C GLU A 170 1.99 -8.54 6.55
N LEU A 171 1.68 -7.93 7.68
CA LEU A 171 0.84 -6.73 7.74
C LEU A 171 1.54 -5.53 7.10
N VAL A 172 2.83 -5.35 7.37
CA VAL A 172 3.66 -4.29 6.77
C VAL A 172 3.69 -4.44 5.26
N GLU A 173 3.98 -5.64 4.73
CA GLU A 173 3.97 -5.91 3.30
C GLU A 173 2.62 -5.57 2.64
N LYS A 174 1.51 -5.98 3.27
CA LYS A 174 0.15 -5.64 2.78
C LYS A 174 -0.10 -4.14 2.75
N ILE A 175 0.36 -3.40 3.76
CA ILE A 175 0.22 -1.93 3.82
C ILE A 175 1.06 -1.28 2.71
N ILE A 176 2.32 -1.71 2.54
CA ILE A 176 3.23 -1.17 1.53
C ILE A 176 2.70 -1.43 0.13
N TYR A 177 2.23 -2.64 -0.15
CA TYR A 177 1.61 -2.99 -1.43
C TYR A 177 0.42 -2.08 -1.76
N ARG A 178 -0.43 -1.77 -0.77
CA ARG A 178 -1.59 -0.89 -0.97
C ARG A 178 -1.19 0.54 -1.30
N VAL A 179 -0.19 1.10 -0.61
CA VAL A 179 0.15 2.54 -0.71
C VAL A 179 1.19 2.84 -1.81
N SER A 180 2.00 1.86 -2.20
CA SER A 180 3.03 1.99 -3.25
C SER A 180 2.49 2.26 -4.66
N ARG A 181 1.19 2.03 -4.87
CA ARG A 181 0.49 2.43 -6.10
C ARG A 181 0.55 3.95 -6.28
N ASP A 182 0.22 4.68 -5.23
CA ASP A 182 0.16 6.15 -5.24
C ASP A 182 1.50 6.81 -4.91
N ASP A 183 2.35 6.16 -4.10
CA ASP A 183 3.59 6.74 -3.59
C ASP A 183 4.80 5.82 -3.80
N PRO A 184 5.69 6.12 -4.76
CA PRO A 184 6.91 5.34 -4.99
C PRO A 184 7.84 5.27 -3.76
N MET A 185 7.72 6.20 -2.81
CA MET A 185 8.50 6.19 -1.57
C MET A 185 7.88 5.29 -0.48
N ALA A 186 6.75 4.62 -0.76
CA ALA A 186 6.21 3.58 0.11
C ALA A 186 7.00 2.30 -0.08
N ILE A 187 8.15 2.24 0.60
CA ILE A 187 9.06 1.10 0.61
C ILE A 187 9.78 1.02 1.96
N VAL A 188 10.05 -0.20 2.38
CA VAL A 188 11.03 -0.50 3.45
C VAL A 188 12.39 -0.59 2.78
N ILE A 189 13.28 0.38 3.05
CA ILE A 189 14.65 0.43 2.51
C ILE A 189 15.47 -0.71 3.07
N ASP A 190 15.32 -0.95 4.38
CA ASP A 190 16.04 -1.97 5.11
C ASP A 190 15.20 -2.46 6.29
N TYR A 191 15.45 -3.69 6.72
CA TYR A 191 14.80 -4.27 7.91
C TYR A 191 15.85 -4.98 8.76
N GLU A 192 15.81 -4.72 10.06
CA GLU A 192 16.70 -5.35 11.03
C GLU A 192 15.89 -6.09 12.08
N GLU A 193 16.11 -7.40 12.19
CA GLU A 193 15.62 -8.17 13.33
C GLU A 193 16.62 -8.10 14.48
N ARG A 194 16.15 -7.58 15.62
CA ARG A 194 16.87 -7.57 16.88
C ARG A 194 16.27 -8.58 17.84
N GLU A 195 16.97 -8.90 18.91
CA GLU A 195 16.46 -9.79 19.95
C GLU A 195 15.19 -9.22 20.62
N ASP A 196 15.13 -7.90 20.80
CA ASP A 196 14.05 -7.17 21.46
C ASP A 196 12.92 -6.75 20.50
N GLY A 197 13.14 -6.77 19.19
CA GLY A 197 12.08 -6.62 18.19
C GLY A 197 12.55 -6.37 16.76
N ILE A 198 11.89 -5.46 16.03
CA ILE A 198 12.11 -5.22 14.59
C ILE A 198 12.31 -3.73 14.34
N ASP A 199 13.30 -3.35 13.55
CA ASP A 199 13.47 -1.99 13.04
C ASP A 199 13.21 -1.95 11.53
N LEU A 200 12.31 -1.05 11.10
CA LEU A 200 11.98 -0.84 9.69
C LEU A 200 12.50 0.53 9.26
N HIS A 201 13.42 0.54 8.31
CA HIS A 201 14.02 1.74 7.76
C HIS A 201 13.20 2.20 6.55
N MET A 202 12.56 3.37 6.68
CA MET A 202 11.52 3.82 5.76
C MET A 202 11.99 5.00 4.91
N ALA A 203 11.67 4.97 3.61
CA ALA A 203 11.98 6.07 2.71
C ALA A 203 11.07 7.29 2.91
N SER A 204 9.90 7.12 3.55
CA SER A 204 8.90 8.17 3.74
C SER A 204 8.34 8.19 5.16
N LYS A 205 8.41 9.37 5.78
CA LYS A 205 7.80 9.66 7.11
C LYS A 205 6.30 9.40 7.14
N ARG A 206 5.60 9.78 6.06
CA ARG A 206 4.15 9.57 5.92
C ARG A 206 3.81 8.08 5.99
N ILE A 207 4.56 7.26 5.26
CA ILE A 207 4.33 5.83 5.19
C ILE A 207 4.71 5.15 6.51
N ALA A 208 5.79 5.59 7.16
CA ALA A 208 6.16 5.14 8.50
C ALA A 208 5.03 5.36 9.52
N ARG A 209 4.41 6.54 9.53
CA ARG A 209 3.24 6.84 10.38
C ARG A 209 2.02 5.98 10.06
N ILE A 210 1.77 5.70 8.77
CA ILE A 210 0.69 4.80 8.36
C ILE A 210 0.93 3.40 8.96
N VAL A 211 2.13 2.83 8.77
CA VAL A 211 2.50 1.52 9.32
C VAL A 211 2.31 1.50 10.84
N ALA A 212 2.87 2.48 11.56
CA ALA A 212 2.75 2.57 13.01
C ALA A 212 1.28 2.65 13.46
N SER A 213 0.46 3.46 12.79
CA SER A 213 -0.97 3.59 13.09
C SER A 213 -1.76 2.30 12.87
N TYR A 214 -1.42 1.53 11.84
CA TYR A 214 -2.03 0.21 11.63
C TYR A 214 -1.65 -0.76 12.75
N LEU A 215 -0.38 -0.80 13.14
CA LEU A 215 0.08 -1.65 14.24
C LEU A 215 -0.53 -1.27 15.59
N GLN A 216 -0.66 0.03 15.87
CA GLN A 216 -1.37 0.51 17.05
C GLN A 216 -2.82 0.03 17.10
N ARG A 217 -3.55 0.12 15.99
CA ARG A 217 -4.92 -0.38 15.95
C ARG A 217 -4.98 -1.90 16.09
N GLU A 218 -4.13 -2.62 15.37
CA GLU A 218 -4.19 -4.09 15.35
C GLU A 218 -3.85 -4.68 16.71
N TYR A 219 -2.81 -4.16 17.37
CA TYR A 219 -2.25 -4.73 18.59
C TYR A 219 -2.52 -3.92 19.85
N LEU A 220 -3.33 -2.85 19.79
CA LEU A 220 -3.48 -1.90 20.89
C LEU A 220 -2.12 -1.31 21.34
N ALA A 221 -1.19 -1.17 20.39
CA ALA A 221 0.17 -0.74 20.67
C ALA A 221 0.25 0.74 21.06
N SER A 222 1.19 1.09 21.93
CA SER A 222 1.52 2.50 22.19
C SER A 222 2.50 3.02 21.13
N ILE A 223 2.37 4.31 20.80
CA ILE A 223 3.27 5.00 19.85
C ILE A 223 3.96 6.15 20.57
N LYS A 224 5.27 6.30 20.36
CA LYS A 224 6.03 7.50 20.70
C LYS A 224 6.83 7.95 19.47
N GLU A 225 6.69 9.22 19.10
CA GLU A 225 7.44 9.82 17.99
C GLU A 225 8.54 10.73 18.53
N SER A 226 9.72 10.67 17.91
CA SER A 226 10.81 11.61 18.11
C SER A 226 11.48 11.92 16.77
N TYR A 227 12.31 12.96 16.74
CA TYR A 227 13.08 13.29 15.54
C TYR A 227 14.47 13.77 15.91
N LYS A 228 15.39 13.63 14.96
CA LYS A 228 16.73 14.23 15.02
C LYS A 228 17.03 15.00 13.74
N VAL A 229 17.81 16.07 13.87
CA VAL A 229 18.36 16.79 12.72
C VAL A 229 19.51 15.97 12.15
N VAL A 230 19.47 15.70 10.85
CA VAL A 230 20.50 14.94 10.13
C VAL A 230 21.28 15.81 9.13
N GLY A 231 20.84 17.03 8.88
CA GLY A 231 21.56 17.97 8.03
C GLY A 231 20.73 19.21 7.68
N MET A 232 21.26 19.99 6.75
CA MET A 232 20.63 21.20 6.24
C MET A 232 20.88 21.31 4.74
N LYS A 233 19.85 21.66 3.97
CA LYS A 233 19.94 21.80 2.52
C LYS A 233 19.15 23.01 2.06
N LYS A 234 19.83 23.97 1.43
CA LYS A 234 19.22 25.22 0.93
C LYS A 234 18.42 25.98 1.99
N GLY A 235 18.91 26.03 3.23
CA GLY A 235 18.20 26.67 4.33
C GLY A 235 17.20 25.78 5.07
N GLU A 236 16.82 24.63 4.51
CA GLU A 236 15.86 23.71 5.14
C GLU A 236 16.57 22.66 5.99
N VAL A 237 16.09 22.46 7.22
CA VAL A 237 16.58 21.43 8.14
C VAL A 237 16.04 20.07 7.71
N ILE A 238 16.93 19.12 7.45
CA ILE A 238 16.57 17.74 7.15
C ILE A 238 16.52 16.97 8.48
N THR A 239 15.38 16.36 8.76
CA THR A 239 15.18 15.55 9.98
C THR A 239 14.87 14.10 9.64
N ARG A 240 15.30 13.20 10.53
CA ARG A 240 14.92 11.79 10.53
C ARG A 240 14.02 11.51 11.73
N GLU A 241 12.89 10.87 11.49
CA GLU A 241 11.93 10.51 12.53
C GLU A 241 12.18 9.11 13.07
N THR A 242 11.96 8.91 14.36
CA THR A 242 11.89 7.59 14.98
C THR A 242 10.50 7.42 15.57
N ILE A 243 9.81 6.36 15.16
CA ILE A 243 8.48 6.00 15.63
C ILE A 243 8.59 4.70 16.41
N SER A 244 8.56 4.79 17.74
CA SER A 244 8.56 3.62 18.62
C SER A 244 7.14 3.09 18.76
N VAL A 245 6.93 1.85 18.34
CA VAL A 245 5.68 1.10 18.46
C VAL A 245 5.90 0.02 19.51
N ARG A 246 5.17 0.07 20.63
CA ARG A 246 5.27 -0.95 21.69
C ARG A 246 3.96 -1.71 21.83
N LEU A 247 3.99 -2.99 21.47
CA LEU A 247 2.94 -3.96 21.76
C LEU A 247 2.76 -4.08 23.28
N PRO A 248 1.55 -4.41 23.75
CA PRO A 248 1.27 -4.51 25.17
C PRO A 248 2.07 -5.64 25.84
N LYS A 249 2.22 -5.51 27.16
CA LYS A 249 2.87 -6.52 28.03
C LYS A 249 2.20 -7.89 28.02
N TYR A 250 0.93 -7.96 27.63
CA TYR A 250 0.18 -9.19 27.46
C TYR A 250 0.14 -9.65 26.00
N LYS A 251 -0.04 -10.95 25.79
CA LYS A 251 -0.19 -11.60 24.48
C LYS A 251 -1.28 -12.69 24.52
N ALA A 252 -1.64 -13.19 23.34
CA ALA A 252 -2.48 -14.37 23.25
C ALA A 252 -1.83 -15.56 23.98
N GLY A 253 -2.63 -16.26 24.77
CA GLY A 253 -2.19 -17.34 25.65
C GLY A 253 -1.98 -16.91 27.11
N ASP A 254 -1.79 -15.62 27.39
CA ASP A 254 -1.62 -15.14 28.75
C ASP A 254 -2.94 -15.14 29.52
N VAL A 255 -2.84 -15.30 30.84
CA VAL A 255 -3.96 -15.06 31.76
C VAL A 255 -3.82 -13.67 32.36
N ILE A 256 -4.90 -12.92 32.36
CA ILE A 256 -4.98 -11.57 32.92
C ILE A 256 -6.05 -11.49 34.00
N ARG A 257 -5.88 -10.58 34.96
CA ARG A 257 -6.93 -10.23 35.92
C ARG A 257 -7.69 -8.98 35.47
N TYR A 258 -9.01 -9.12 35.31
CA TYR A 258 -9.90 -8.01 35.02
C TYR A 258 -11.10 -8.04 35.97
N LYS A 259 -11.29 -6.95 36.74
CA LYS A 259 -12.34 -6.86 37.80
C LYS A 259 -12.35 -8.06 38.75
N GLY A 260 -11.15 -8.53 39.14
CA GLY A 260 -10.96 -9.66 40.05
C GLY A 260 -11.07 -11.05 39.41
N LYS A 261 -11.48 -11.16 38.14
CA LYS A 261 -11.66 -12.45 37.46
C LYS A 261 -10.47 -12.84 36.59
N PRO A 262 -10.08 -14.12 36.57
CA PRO A 262 -9.05 -14.62 35.66
C PRO A 262 -9.62 -14.82 34.25
N LEU A 263 -9.05 -14.12 33.27
CA LEU A 263 -9.42 -14.24 31.86
C LEU A 263 -8.20 -14.73 31.06
N MET A 264 -8.37 -15.73 30.21
CA MET A 264 -7.33 -16.13 29.26
C MET A 264 -7.50 -15.36 27.95
N ILE A 265 -6.43 -14.73 27.47
CA ILE A 265 -6.43 -14.03 26.17
C ILE A 265 -6.36 -15.06 25.05
N MET A 266 -7.35 -15.05 24.18
CA MET A 266 -7.41 -15.92 23.00
C MET A 266 -6.82 -15.26 21.75
N ALA A 267 -7.06 -13.95 21.59
CA ALA A 267 -6.58 -13.16 20.45
C ALA A 267 -6.53 -11.66 20.77
N ILE A 268 -5.67 -10.93 20.05
CA ILE A 268 -5.60 -9.47 20.03
C ILE A 268 -5.62 -9.07 18.56
N GLU A 269 -6.71 -8.43 18.13
CA GLU A 269 -6.88 -8.01 16.73
C GLU A 269 -7.92 -6.89 16.64
N GLY A 270 -7.80 -6.00 15.65
CA GLY A 270 -8.80 -4.97 15.37
C GLY A 270 -9.11 -4.03 16.56
N GLY A 271 -8.13 -3.78 17.43
CA GLY A 271 -8.27 -2.89 18.58
C GLY A 271 -9.07 -3.50 19.74
N ARG A 272 -9.17 -4.83 19.78
CA ARG A 272 -9.90 -5.58 20.81
C ARG A 272 -9.05 -6.73 21.31
N VAL A 273 -9.29 -7.10 22.57
CA VAL A 273 -8.74 -8.31 23.18
C VAL A 273 -9.88 -9.26 23.43
N TYR A 274 -9.81 -10.44 22.82
CA TYR A 274 -10.79 -11.50 22.95
C TYR A 274 -10.29 -12.48 24.00
N CYS A 275 -11.06 -12.64 25.06
CA CYS A 275 -10.74 -13.47 26.20
C CYS A 275 -11.82 -14.52 26.46
N VAL A 276 -11.48 -15.51 27.29
CA VAL A 276 -12.45 -16.41 27.92
C VAL A 276 -12.31 -16.28 29.43
N ASP A 277 -13.44 -16.09 30.12
CA ASP A 277 -13.54 -16.15 31.58
C ASP A 277 -13.27 -17.58 32.05
N LEU A 278 -12.22 -17.80 32.86
CA LEU A 278 -11.83 -19.16 33.29
C LEU A 278 -12.77 -19.75 34.34
N GLU A 279 -13.61 -18.95 35.01
CA GLU A 279 -14.59 -19.44 35.98
C GLU A 279 -15.89 -19.89 35.30
N ARG A 280 -16.31 -19.19 34.23
CA ARG A 280 -17.59 -19.41 33.54
C ARG A 280 -17.47 -20.00 32.14
N TYR A 281 -16.27 -19.98 31.57
CA TYR A 281 -15.98 -20.32 30.17
C TYR A 281 -16.82 -19.52 29.17
N GLU A 282 -17.09 -18.25 29.50
CA GLU A 282 -17.81 -17.30 28.65
C GLU A 282 -16.82 -16.41 27.89
N GLU A 283 -17.15 -16.08 26.64
CA GLU A 283 -16.35 -15.15 25.84
C GLU A 283 -16.51 -13.72 26.35
N VAL A 284 -15.39 -13.02 26.51
CA VAL A 284 -15.33 -11.63 26.97
C VAL A 284 -14.49 -10.83 26.00
N THR A 285 -15.00 -9.68 25.56
CA THR A 285 -14.24 -8.76 24.69
C THR A 285 -13.89 -7.50 25.44
N LEU A 286 -12.59 -7.21 25.57
CA LEU A 286 -12.07 -6.01 26.22
C LEU A 286 -11.60 -4.97 25.19
N LYS A 287 -11.77 -3.69 25.53
CA LYS A 287 -11.27 -2.55 24.74
C LYS A 287 -10.10 -1.89 25.44
N SER A 288 -9.39 -0.98 24.76
CA SER A 288 -8.24 -0.24 25.32
C SER A 288 -8.48 0.33 26.74
N LYS A 289 -9.66 0.90 27.01
CA LYS A 289 -10.01 1.46 28.32
C LYS A 289 -10.06 0.43 29.45
N ASP A 290 -10.42 -0.81 29.13
CA ASP A 290 -10.57 -1.91 30.08
C ASP A 290 -9.20 -2.49 30.47
N LEU A 291 -8.17 -2.19 29.70
CA LEU A 291 -6.84 -2.82 29.76
C LEU A 291 -5.79 -1.96 30.48
N ARG A 292 -6.15 -0.74 30.92
CA ARG A 292 -5.21 0.22 31.53
C ARG A 292 -4.54 -0.34 32.78
N ASP A 293 -5.32 -0.96 33.66
CA ASP A 293 -4.86 -1.45 34.96
C ASP A 293 -4.77 -2.98 35.01
N VAL A 294 -4.75 -3.62 33.83
CA VAL A 294 -4.70 -5.07 33.75
C VAL A 294 -3.29 -5.56 34.06
N GLN A 295 -3.23 -6.58 34.92
CA GLN A 295 -2.02 -7.30 35.26
C GLN A 295 -2.04 -8.69 34.63
N VAL A 296 -0.90 -9.09 34.07
CA VAL A 296 -0.67 -10.46 33.62
C VAL A 296 -0.43 -11.30 34.87
N SER A 297 -1.23 -12.34 35.05
CA SER A 297 -1.07 -13.28 36.15
C SER A 297 0.01 -14.29 35.81
N GLY A 298 0.85 -14.63 36.80
CA GLY A 298 1.68 -15.82 36.73
C GLY A 298 0.79 -17.04 36.54
N CYS A 299 1.13 -17.88 35.57
CA CYS A 299 0.36 -19.06 35.24
C CYS A 299 1.31 -20.22 34.97
N GLU A 300 1.25 -21.26 35.81
CA GLU A 300 1.85 -22.54 35.49
C GLU A 300 0.92 -23.26 34.49
N ARG A 301 1.51 -23.86 33.46
CA ARG A 301 0.78 -24.63 32.44
C ARG A 301 1.21 -26.07 32.51
N VAL A 302 0.26 -26.96 32.75
CA VAL A 302 0.50 -28.40 32.94
C VAL A 302 -0.35 -29.17 31.94
N GLU A 303 0.24 -30.13 31.23
CA GLU A 303 -0.56 -31.02 30.37
C GLU A 303 -1.41 -31.96 31.22
N ALA A 304 -2.64 -32.19 30.81
CA ALA A 304 -3.59 -33.01 31.55
C ALA A 304 -4.51 -33.77 30.58
N MET A 305 -5.23 -34.76 31.11
CA MET A 305 -6.26 -35.50 30.40
C MET A 305 -7.55 -35.52 31.20
N VAL A 306 -8.68 -35.29 30.53
CA VAL A 306 -10.01 -35.41 31.14
C VAL A 306 -10.32 -36.89 31.31
N ILE A 307 -10.54 -37.33 32.56
CA ILE A 307 -10.85 -38.72 32.90
C ILE A 307 -12.35 -38.95 32.90
N ALA A 308 -13.13 -38.01 33.45
CA ALA A 308 -14.58 -38.13 33.55
C ALA A 308 -15.24 -36.76 33.65
N VAL A 309 -16.48 -36.68 33.20
CA VAL A 309 -17.33 -35.48 33.31
C VAL A 309 -18.68 -35.91 33.89
N THR A 310 -18.97 -35.47 35.12
CA THR A 310 -20.18 -35.85 35.85
C THR A 310 -20.94 -34.59 36.27
N GLY A 311 -21.95 -34.21 35.49
CA GLY A 311 -22.72 -32.99 35.73
C GLY A 311 -21.84 -31.73 35.62
N SER A 312 -21.63 -31.03 36.73
CA SER A 312 -20.75 -29.85 36.84
C SER A 312 -19.30 -30.20 37.20
N VAL A 313 -18.99 -31.46 37.50
CA VAL A 313 -17.68 -31.88 37.98
C VAL A 313 -16.87 -32.50 36.85
N VAL A 314 -15.63 -32.04 36.70
CA VAL A 314 -14.67 -32.57 35.70
C VAL A 314 -13.46 -33.13 36.44
N HIS A 315 -13.20 -34.42 36.25
CA HIS A 315 -11.99 -35.07 36.78
C HIS A 315 -10.88 -35.01 35.73
N VAL A 316 -9.72 -34.49 36.12
CA VAL A 316 -8.57 -34.32 35.24
C VAL A 316 -7.33 -34.95 35.85
N MET A 317 -6.57 -35.71 35.08
CA MET A 317 -5.27 -36.25 35.48
C MET A 317 -4.17 -35.36 34.92
N ARG A 318 -3.30 -34.81 35.79
CA ARG A 318 -2.07 -34.16 35.32
C ARG A 318 -1.14 -35.20 34.72
N LEU A 319 -0.49 -34.89 33.60
CA LEU A 319 0.42 -35.81 32.91
C LEU A 319 1.87 -35.77 33.43
N ASP A 320 2.20 -34.77 34.23
CA ASP A 320 3.53 -34.62 34.82
C ASP A 320 3.74 -35.52 36.06
N ASN A 321 2.70 -35.70 36.87
CA ASN A 321 2.76 -36.46 38.12
C ASN A 321 1.60 -37.45 38.33
N TYR A 322 0.71 -37.61 37.35
CA TYR A 322 -0.47 -38.49 37.40
C TYR A 322 -1.47 -38.19 38.52
N GLN A 323 -1.36 -37.02 39.16
CA GLN A 323 -2.30 -36.59 40.18
C GLN A 323 -3.64 -36.28 39.52
N THR A 324 -4.72 -36.83 40.09
CA THR A 324 -6.08 -36.50 39.68
C THR A 324 -6.61 -35.32 40.49
N LEU A 325 -7.19 -34.34 39.80
CA LEU A 325 -7.85 -33.18 40.37
C LEU A 325 -9.34 -33.22 40.02
N GLU A 326 -10.17 -32.80 40.97
CA GLU A 326 -11.60 -32.60 40.77
C GLU A 326 -11.88 -31.11 40.61
N LEU A 327 -12.46 -30.73 39.47
CA LEU A 327 -12.77 -29.35 39.12
C LEU A 327 -14.27 -29.16 39.03
N GLU A 328 -14.84 -28.38 39.95
CA GLU A 328 -16.24 -27.98 39.89
C GLU A 328 -16.41 -26.75 39.01
N LEU A 329 -17.14 -26.91 37.90
CA LEU A 329 -17.38 -25.87 36.91
C LEU A 329 -18.85 -25.44 36.94
N ARG A 330 -19.09 -24.12 36.96
CA ARG A 330 -20.46 -23.57 36.82
C ARG A 330 -21.13 -23.96 35.50
N ARG A 331 -20.31 -24.13 34.47
CA ARG A 331 -20.72 -24.55 33.13
C ARG A 331 -19.59 -25.37 32.52
N VAL A 332 -19.87 -26.62 32.19
CA VAL A 332 -18.93 -27.48 31.47
C VAL A 332 -19.05 -27.21 29.97
N PRO A 333 -18.00 -26.72 29.28
CA PRO A 333 -18.02 -26.56 27.84
C PRO A 333 -18.16 -27.90 27.10
N ILE A 334 -18.89 -27.91 25.99
CA ILE A 334 -19.20 -29.12 25.18
C ILE A 334 -17.93 -29.87 24.70
N TRP A 335 -16.82 -29.14 24.56
CA TRP A 335 -15.56 -29.71 24.12
C TRP A 335 -14.83 -30.49 25.22
N MET A 336 -15.16 -30.31 26.50
CA MET A 336 -14.61 -31.11 27.58
C MET A 336 -15.29 -32.48 27.62
N LYS A 337 -14.58 -33.50 27.15
CA LYS A 337 -15.05 -34.89 27.09
C LYS A 337 -13.97 -35.80 27.62
N GLU A 338 -14.38 -36.94 28.17
CA GLU A 338 -13.49 -38.01 28.59
C GLU A 338 -12.48 -38.40 27.49
N GLY A 339 -11.25 -38.70 27.90
CA GLY A 339 -10.12 -39.01 27.02
C GLY A 339 -9.47 -37.80 26.36
N ARG A 340 -10.00 -36.58 26.53
CA ARG A 340 -9.45 -35.40 25.87
C ARG A 340 -8.18 -34.91 26.57
N HIS A 341 -7.11 -34.75 25.80
CA HIS A 341 -5.93 -34.01 26.22
C HIS A 341 -6.22 -32.51 26.31
N VAL A 342 -5.90 -31.92 27.44
CA VAL A 342 -6.11 -30.50 27.76
C VAL A 342 -4.85 -29.94 28.43
N ALA A 343 -4.82 -28.63 28.63
CA ALA A 343 -3.83 -28.01 29.50
C ALA A 343 -4.55 -27.44 30.73
N LEU A 344 -3.97 -27.62 31.91
CA LEU A 344 -4.36 -26.92 33.12
C LEU A 344 -3.55 -25.63 33.25
N LEU A 345 -4.24 -24.57 33.63
CA LEU A 345 -3.73 -23.26 33.98
C LEU A 345 -3.86 -23.12 35.49
N ILE A 346 -2.74 -23.10 36.20
CA ILE A 346 -2.74 -22.89 37.64
C ILE A 346 -2.48 -21.41 37.88
N VAL A 347 -3.51 -20.71 38.35
CA VAL A 347 -3.52 -19.25 38.54
C VAL A 347 -3.83 -18.99 40.01
N ASP A 348 -2.88 -18.38 40.72
CA ASP A 348 -2.98 -18.12 42.17
C ASP A 348 -3.34 -19.39 42.98
N GLY A 349 -2.73 -20.52 42.61
CA GLY A 349 -2.94 -21.84 43.23
C GLY A 349 -4.24 -22.54 42.84
N ARG A 350 -5.09 -21.93 41.99
CA ARG A 350 -6.34 -22.53 41.52
C ARG A 350 -6.19 -23.08 40.10
N PRO A 351 -6.51 -24.37 39.87
CA PRO A 351 -6.47 -24.97 38.54
C PRO A 351 -7.71 -24.61 37.71
N TYR A 352 -7.49 -24.23 36.46
CA TYR A 352 -8.51 -24.03 35.43
C TYR A 352 -8.12 -24.84 34.18
N ILE A 353 -9.08 -25.30 33.39
CA ILE A 353 -8.77 -25.94 32.11
C ILE A 353 -8.60 -24.84 31.06
N ALA A 354 -7.51 -24.86 30.31
CA ALA A 354 -7.25 -23.90 29.23
C ALA A 354 -8.34 -24.00 28.15
N PRO A 355 -9.04 -22.90 27.82
CA PRO A 355 -9.98 -22.85 26.71
C PRO A 355 -9.32 -23.19 25.38
N ILE A 356 -10.07 -23.86 24.51
CA ILE A 356 -9.65 -24.20 23.15
C ILE A 356 -10.22 -23.14 22.20
N LYS A 357 -9.44 -22.70 21.21
CA LYS A 357 -9.93 -21.79 20.16
C LYS A 357 -11.10 -22.44 19.42
N SER A 358 -12.25 -21.78 19.39
CA SER A 358 -13.48 -22.27 18.72
C SER A 358 -13.35 -22.46 17.20
N LYS A 359 -12.26 -21.98 16.57
CA LYS A 359 -11.98 -22.19 15.14
C LYS A 359 -11.75 -23.66 14.75
N THR A 360 -11.62 -24.58 15.70
CA THR A 360 -11.44 -26.03 15.43
C THR A 360 -12.72 -26.86 15.61
N ILE A 361 -13.92 -26.24 15.64
CA ILE A 361 -15.23 -26.94 15.70
C ILE A 361 -16.08 -26.67 14.45
N LYS A 362 -15.44 -26.25 13.35
CA LYS A 362 -16.00 -26.35 12.00
C LYS A 362 -15.11 -27.27 11.18
N GLU A 363 -15.35 -28.57 11.35
CA GLU A 363 -15.05 -29.69 10.46
C GLU A 363 -15.11 -30.94 11.34
N SER A 364 -16.35 -31.41 11.53
CA SER A 364 -16.68 -32.82 11.73
C SER A 364 -16.31 -33.63 10.51
#